data_AF-A0A6B3EEE4-F1
#
_entry.id   AF-A0A6B3EEE4-F1
#
_cell.length_a   1.000
_cell.length_b   1.000
_cell.length_c   1.000
_cell.angle_alpha   90.00
_cell.angle_beta   90.00
_cell.angle_gamma   90.00
#
_symmetry.space_group_name_H-M   'P 1'
#
loop_
_entity.id
_entity.type
_entity.pdbx_description
1 polymer ?
#
loop_
_entity_poly.entity_id
_entity_poly.type
_entity_poly.pdbx_seq_one_letter_code
_entity_poly.pdbx_strand_id
1 'polypeptide(L)'
;DSLAAAVLDGAKAFGFLLLLALAARFGTRLVGRLMHTRDDELLVISFLGMAVFVAGVSEWFGVADAIGAFMVGLMLGSTSSGARIRTLVHPLRDAFGAIFFFAFGLSINPGDLPSVLGPVLLAVLLTFTMNVVAGLLAGRMYRFGRGPSANIATTLLARGEFALILATMA
;
A
#
# COMPACT_ATOMS: atom_id res chain seq x y z
N ASP A 1 25.28 6.89 19.97
CA ASP A 1 24.61 5.58 19.80
C ASP A 1 23.37 5.61 18.92
N SER A 2 22.53 6.66 18.93
CA SER A 2 21.32 6.74 18.09
C SER A 2 21.56 6.85 16.57
N LEU A 3 22.57 7.62 16.14
CA LEU A 3 22.88 7.82 14.72
C LEU A 3 23.41 6.55 14.04
N ALA A 4 24.29 5.81 14.72
CA ALA A 4 24.84 4.56 14.19
C ALA A 4 23.75 3.48 14.06
N ALA A 5 22.87 3.37 15.06
CA ALA A 5 21.72 2.47 15.00
C ALA A 5 20.76 2.84 13.86
N ALA A 6 20.41 4.13 13.72
CA ALA A 6 19.54 4.61 12.64
C ALA A 6 20.11 4.35 11.24
N VAL A 7 21.43 4.55 11.06
CA VAL A 7 22.10 4.24 9.78
C VAL A 7 22.10 2.73 9.51
N LEU A 8 22.33 1.92 10.53
CA LEU A 8 22.35 0.46 10.39
C LEU A 8 20.97 -0.10 10.04
N ASP A 9 19.91 0.42 10.66
CA ASP A 9 18.54 0.00 10.38
C ASP A 9 18.07 0.51 9.01
N GLY A 10 18.45 1.74 8.62
CA GLY A 10 18.24 2.23 7.26
C GLY A 10 18.95 1.38 6.20
N ALA A 11 20.18 0.93 6.48
CA ALA A 11 20.93 0.06 5.59
C ALA A 11 20.29 -1.35 5.47
N LYS A 12 19.79 -1.92 6.57
CA LYS A 12 19.04 -3.18 6.55
C LYS A 12 17.77 -3.07 5.72
N ALA A 13 16.97 -2.03 5.95
CA ALA A 13 15.73 -1.80 5.21
C ALA A 13 16.00 -1.62 3.71
N PHE A 14 16.99 -0.80 3.35
CA PHE A 14 17.39 -0.60 1.96
C PHE A 14 17.92 -1.90 1.32
N GLY A 15 18.78 -2.63 2.02
CA GLY A 15 19.30 -3.92 1.58
C GLY A 15 18.19 -4.94 1.34
N PHE A 16 17.23 -5.03 2.26
CA PHE A 16 16.06 -5.91 2.15
C PHE A 16 15.19 -5.54 0.94
N LEU A 17 14.90 -4.26 0.73
CA LEU A 17 14.17 -3.78 -0.46
C LEU A 17 14.90 -4.13 -1.76
N LEU A 18 16.22 -3.99 -1.79
CA LEU A 18 17.05 -4.31 -2.96
C LEU A 18 17.06 -5.81 -3.23
N LEU A 19 17.11 -6.63 -2.17
CA LEU A 19 16.97 -8.08 -2.23
C LEU A 19 15.59 -8.50 -2.74
N LEU A 20 14.50 -7.91 -2.23
CA LEU A 20 13.15 -8.13 -2.71
C LEU A 20 13.01 -7.73 -4.19
N ALA A 21 13.60 -6.61 -4.60
CA ALA A 21 13.59 -6.18 -5.99
C ALA A 21 14.36 -7.13 -6.91
N LEU A 22 15.50 -7.65 -6.46
CA LEU A 22 16.25 -8.69 -7.19
C LEU A 22 15.47 -10.00 -7.24
N ALA A 23 14.93 -10.45 -6.11
CA ALA A 23 14.06 -11.62 -6.06
C ALA A 23 12.85 -11.43 -6.99
N ALA A 24 12.30 -10.23 -7.06
CA ALA A 24 11.21 -9.89 -7.95
C ALA A 24 11.59 -9.94 -9.43
N ARG A 25 12.81 -9.54 -9.76
CA ARG A 25 13.31 -9.53 -11.13
C ARG A 25 13.76 -10.90 -11.62
N PHE A 26 14.41 -11.69 -10.77
CA PHE A 26 15.07 -12.94 -11.13
C PHE A 26 14.33 -14.20 -10.63
N GLY A 27 13.56 -14.08 -9.56
CA GLY A 27 12.84 -15.19 -8.91
C GLY A 27 11.52 -15.55 -9.57
N THR A 28 11.07 -14.80 -10.58
CA THR A 28 9.81 -15.06 -11.31
C THR A 28 9.73 -16.49 -11.87
N ARG A 29 10.85 -17.08 -12.28
CA ARG A 29 10.91 -18.47 -12.74
C ARG A 29 10.75 -19.51 -11.62
N LEU A 30 11.27 -19.23 -10.43
CA LEU A 30 11.18 -20.12 -9.27
C LEU A 30 9.78 -20.04 -8.65
N VAL A 31 9.30 -18.81 -8.45
CA VAL A 31 7.95 -18.52 -7.96
C VAL A 31 6.91 -19.04 -8.95
N GLY A 32 7.14 -18.90 -10.26
CA GLY A 32 6.27 -19.44 -11.30
C GLY A 32 6.13 -20.96 -11.26
N ARG A 33 7.14 -21.71 -10.81
CA ARG A 33 7.04 -23.17 -10.61
C ARG A 33 6.25 -23.54 -9.37
N LEU A 34 6.45 -22.84 -8.26
CA LEU A 34 5.68 -23.02 -7.02
C LEU A 34 4.20 -22.65 -7.19
N MET A 35 3.91 -21.67 -8.04
CA MET A 35 2.56 -21.17 -8.33
C MET A 35 1.91 -21.84 -9.55
N HIS A 36 2.53 -22.89 -10.10
CA HIS A 36 1.97 -23.66 -11.22
C HIS A 36 1.04 -24.77 -10.70
N THR A 37 -0.04 -24.37 -10.05
CA THR A 37 -1.05 -25.29 -9.54
C THR A 37 -2.30 -25.24 -10.40
N ARG A 38 -2.88 -26.41 -10.68
CA ARG A 38 -4.10 -26.52 -11.50
C ARG A 38 -5.34 -26.03 -10.76
N ASP A 39 -5.38 -26.16 -9.44
CA ASP A 39 -6.55 -25.81 -8.62
C ASP A 39 -6.52 -24.34 -8.15
N ASP A 40 -7.66 -23.66 -8.24
CA ASP A 40 -7.80 -22.26 -7.80
C ASP A 40 -7.59 -22.14 -6.28
N GLU A 41 -8.08 -23.11 -5.51
CA GLU A 41 -8.00 -23.12 -4.05
C GLU A 41 -6.54 -23.11 -3.57
N LEU A 42 -5.73 -24.01 -4.12
CA LEU A 42 -4.31 -24.09 -3.80
C LEU A 42 -3.55 -22.85 -4.26
N LEU A 43 -3.94 -22.27 -5.41
CA LEU A 43 -3.35 -21.03 -5.90
C LEU A 43 -3.67 -19.86 -4.95
N VAL A 44 -4.91 -19.74 -4.47
CA VAL A 44 -5.32 -18.73 -3.47
C VAL A 44 -4.52 -18.87 -2.19
N ILE A 45 -4.47 -20.07 -1.63
CA ILE A 45 -3.72 -20.35 -0.40
C ILE A 45 -2.24 -20.00 -0.59
N SER A 46 -1.67 -20.35 -1.75
CA SER A 46 -0.26 -20.11 -2.04
C SER A 46 0.07 -18.63 -2.17
N PHE A 47 -0.68 -17.86 -2.97
CA PHE A 47 -0.38 -16.44 -3.14
C PHE A 47 -0.67 -15.63 -1.88
N LEU A 48 -1.75 -15.96 -1.16
CA LEU A 48 -2.12 -15.28 0.08
C LEU A 48 -1.09 -15.61 1.17
N GLY A 49 -0.71 -16.89 1.30
CA GLY A 49 0.34 -17.33 2.22
C GLY A 49 1.68 -16.66 1.93
N MET A 50 2.07 -16.54 0.66
CA MET A 50 3.29 -15.83 0.26
C MET A 50 3.22 -14.33 0.59
N ALA A 51 2.07 -13.68 0.35
CA ALA A 51 1.87 -12.27 0.67
C ALA A 51 1.99 -12.01 2.18
N VAL A 52 1.32 -12.82 3.02
CA VAL A 52 1.39 -12.72 4.49
C VAL A 52 2.78 -13.05 5.01
N PHE A 53 3.42 -14.11 4.49
CA PHE A 53 4.77 -14.49 4.89
C PHE A 53 5.78 -13.38 4.61
N VAL A 54 5.78 -12.81 3.41
CA VAL A 54 6.71 -11.72 3.06
C VAL A 54 6.38 -10.43 3.79
N ALA A 55 5.09 -10.14 4.05
CA ALA A 55 4.69 -9.01 4.89
C ALA A 55 5.29 -9.12 6.31
N GLY A 56 5.16 -10.28 6.95
CA GLY A 56 5.74 -10.52 8.28
C GLY A 56 7.28 -10.50 8.29
N VAL A 57 7.92 -11.02 7.24
CA VAL A 57 9.38 -10.90 7.10
C VAL A 57 9.77 -9.42 6.93
N SER A 58 9.01 -8.64 6.17
CA SER A 58 9.30 -7.22 5.92
C SER A 58 9.26 -6.40 7.22
N GLU A 59 8.27 -6.67 8.06
CA GLU A 59 8.14 -6.06 9.38
C GLU A 59 9.37 -6.34 10.26
N TRP A 60 9.90 -7.58 10.22
CA TRP A 60 11.09 -7.96 10.97
C TRP A 60 12.36 -7.20 10.55
N PHE A 61 12.42 -6.76 9.29
CA PHE A 61 13.48 -5.91 8.76
C PHE A 61 13.21 -4.41 8.92
N GLY A 62 12.14 -4.01 9.61
CA GLY A 62 11.77 -2.61 9.81
C GLY A 62 11.20 -1.93 8.57
N VAL A 63 10.71 -2.72 7.60
CA VAL A 63 10.03 -2.22 6.39
C VAL A 63 8.53 -2.40 6.59
N ALA A 64 7.74 -1.46 6.05
CA ALA A 64 6.28 -1.57 6.10
C ALA A 64 5.79 -2.89 5.46
N ASP A 65 4.98 -3.64 6.20
CA ASP A 65 4.31 -4.88 5.82
C ASP A 65 3.62 -4.78 4.43
N ALA A 66 2.94 -3.65 4.19
CA ALA A 66 2.29 -3.30 2.94
C ALA A 66 3.23 -3.32 1.74
N ILE A 67 4.47 -2.84 1.91
CA ILE A 67 5.47 -2.80 0.84
C ILE A 67 5.91 -4.23 0.50
N GLY A 68 6.07 -5.09 1.50
CA GLY A 68 6.37 -6.52 1.31
C GLY A 68 5.29 -7.24 0.51
N ALA A 69 4.04 -7.10 0.93
CA ALA A 69 2.89 -7.68 0.23
C ALA A 69 2.74 -7.15 -1.20
N PHE A 70 2.95 -5.84 -1.40
CA PHE A 70 2.91 -5.22 -2.73
C PHE A 70 3.99 -5.79 -3.66
N MET A 71 5.22 -5.94 -3.16
CA MET A 71 6.32 -6.55 -3.92
C MET A 71 5.97 -7.98 -4.36
N VAL A 72 5.43 -8.81 -3.47
CA VAL A 72 4.95 -10.15 -3.85
C VAL A 72 3.88 -10.08 -4.94
N GLY A 73 2.92 -9.17 -4.82
CA GLY A 73 1.89 -8.97 -5.84
C GLY A 73 2.47 -8.64 -7.23
N LEU A 74 3.48 -7.77 -7.28
CA LEU A 74 4.21 -7.45 -8.53
C LEU A 74 4.94 -8.67 -9.09
N MET A 75 5.58 -9.46 -8.23
CA MET A 75 6.26 -10.70 -8.61
C MET A 75 5.29 -11.68 -9.25
N LEU A 76 4.19 -11.96 -8.57
CA LEU A 76 3.18 -12.91 -9.01
C LEU A 76 2.44 -12.44 -10.26
N GLY A 77 2.17 -11.14 -10.37
CA GLY A 77 1.55 -10.54 -11.54
C GLY A 77 2.36 -10.69 -12.82
N SER A 78 3.69 -10.88 -12.71
CA SER A 78 4.60 -11.11 -13.85
C SER A 78 4.76 -12.58 -14.25
N THR A 79 4.17 -13.52 -13.49
CA THR A 79 4.24 -14.96 -13.79
C THR A 79 3.13 -15.40 -14.76
N SER A 80 3.23 -16.62 -15.29
CA SER A 80 2.20 -17.23 -16.13
C SER A 80 0.83 -17.32 -15.46
N SER A 81 0.81 -17.42 -14.12
CA SER A 81 -0.42 -17.50 -13.32
C SER A 81 -1.01 -16.12 -12.98
N GLY A 82 -0.34 -15.02 -13.35
CA GLY A 82 -0.69 -13.65 -12.92
C GLY A 82 -2.10 -13.21 -13.32
N ALA A 83 -2.58 -13.58 -14.51
CA ALA A 83 -3.94 -13.27 -14.94
C ALA A 83 -5.00 -13.98 -14.08
N ARG A 84 -4.75 -15.24 -13.73
CA ARG A 84 -5.63 -16.04 -12.88
C ARG A 84 -5.64 -15.52 -11.44
N ILE A 85 -4.45 -15.21 -10.91
CA ILE A 85 -4.29 -14.59 -9.58
C ILE A 85 -5.07 -13.28 -9.51
N ARG A 86 -5.02 -12.43 -10.55
CA ARG A 86 -5.77 -11.17 -10.58
C ARG A 86 -7.28 -11.37 -10.42
N THR A 87 -7.86 -12.31 -11.17
CA THR A 87 -9.29 -12.65 -11.07
C THR A 87 -9.65 -13.14 -9.66
N LEU A 88 -8.80 -13.97 -9.06
CA LEU A 88 -9.01 -14.51 -7.72
C LEU A 88 -8.82 -13.46 -6.61
N VAL A 89 -7.91 -12.51 -6.79
CA VAL A 89 -7.63 -11.45 -5.80
C VAL A 89 -8.78 -10.45 -5.69
N HIS A 90 -9.50 -10.15 -6.78
CA HIS A 90 -10.60 -9.18 -6.77
C HIS A 90 -11.63 -9.40 -5.64
N PRO A 91 -12.27 -10.58 -5.53
CA PRO A 91 -13.23 -10.82 -4.45
C PRO A 91 -12.58 -10.83 -3.06
N LEU A 92 -11.33 -11.31 -2.92
CA LEU A 92 -10.62 -11.25 -1.63
C LEU A 92 -10.35 -9.81 -1.21
N ARG A 93 -9.89 -8.95 -2.13
CA ARG A 93 -9.66 -7.53 -1.88
C ARG A 93 -10.97 -6.86 -1.43
N ASP A 94 -12.07 -7.14 -2.11
CA ASP A 94 -13.36 -6.51 -1.79
C ASP A 94 -13.88 -6.98 -0.42
N ALA A 95 -13.72 -8.27 -0.09
CA ALA A 95 -14.10 -8.83 1.21
C ALA A 95 -13.22 -8.29 2.35
N PHE A 96 -11.89 -8.32 2.20
CA PHE A 96 -10.97 -7.78 3.20
C PHE A 96 -11.11 -6.27 3.36
N GLY A 97 -11.35 -5.54 2.26
CA GLY A 97 -11.66 -4.12 2.30
C GLY A 97 -12.90 -3.84 3.14
N ALA A 98 -14.00 -4.55 2.87
CA ALA A 98 -15.23 -4.40 3.66
C ALA A 98 -15.02 -4.67 5.15
N ILE A 99 -14.30 -5.75 5.50
CA ILE A 99 -13.99 -6.11 6.88
C ILE A 99 -13.09 -5.04 7.52
N PHE A 100 -12.06 -4.57 6.82
CA PHE A 100 -11.14 -3.53 7.28
C PHE A 100 -11.89 -2.23 7.61
N PHE A 101 -12.68 -1.72 6.67
CA PHE A 101 -13.42 -0.47 6.88
C PHE A 101 -14.49 -0.61 7.97
N PHE A 102 -15.12 -1.79 8.08
CA PHE A 102 -16.07 -2.06 9.15
C PHE A 102 -15.39 -2.06 10.53
N ALA A 103 -14.29 -2.81 10.68
CA ALA A 103 -13.53 -2.86 11.92
C ALA A 103 -12.93 -1.50 12.30
N PHE A 104 -12.36 -0.79 11.33
CA PHE A 104 -11.86 0.58 11.53
C PHE A 104 -12.98 1.52 11.96
N GLY A 105 -14.15 1.47 11.32
CA GLY A 105 -15.30 2.27 11.71
C GLY A 105 -15.76 1.99 13.14
N LEU A 106 -15.75 0.73 13.57
CA LEU A 106 -16.08 0.34 14.95
C LEU A 106 -15.04 0.80 15.98
N SER A 107 -13.79 1.00 15.57
CA SER A 107 -12.74 1.51 16.47
C SER A 107 -12.93 3.00 16.83
N ILE A 108 -13.72 3.74 16.04
CA ILE A 108 -13.97 5.16 16.26
C ILE A 108 -15.16 5.33 17.20
N ASN A 109 -14.93 5.95 18.36
CA ASN A 109 -15.98 6.35 19.26
C ASN A 109 -16.62 7.67 18.80
N PRO A 110 -17.91 7.70 18.42
CA PRO A 110 -18.58 8.92 17.96
C PRO A 110 -18.75 9.97 19.07
N GLY A 111 -18.61 9.59 20.34
CA GLY A 111 -18.66 10.54 21.47
C GLY A 111 -17.46 11.48 21.54
N ASP A 112 -16.32 11.11 20.95
CA ASP A 112 -15.09 11.89 21.04
C ASP A 112 -15.00 12.98 19.95
N LEU A 113 -15.82 12.86 18.89
CA LEU A 113 -15.88 13.75 17.73
C LEU A 113 -16.00 15.25 18.07
N PRO A 114 -16.89 15.68 18.99
CA PRO A 114 -17.03 17.10 19.33
C PRO A 114 -15.75 17.71 19.90
N SER A 115 -14.95 16.93 20.64
CA SER A 115 -13.72 17.41 21.27
C SER A 115 -12.59 17.67 20.25
N VAL A 116 -12.58 16.91 19.15
CA VAL A 116 -11.54 16.96 18.12
C VAL A 116 -11.97 17.69 16.84
N LEU A 117 -13.21 18.18 16.78
CA LEU A 117 -13.79 18.76 15.57
C LEU A 117 -12.99 19.97 15.04
N GLY A 118 -12.53 20.84 15.92
CA GLY A 118 -11.71 22.01 15.56
C GLY A 118 -10.40 21.63 14.87
N PRO A 119 -9.52 20.84 15.53
CA PRO A 119 -8.30 20.32 14.91
C PRO A 119 -8.53 19.55 13.61
N VAL A 120 -9.58 18.72 13.55
CA VAL A 120 -9.92 17.93 12.36
C VAL A 120 -10.29 18.85 11.19
N LEU A 121 -11.16 19.84 11.41
CA LEU A 121 -11.55 20.78 10.36
C LEU A 121 -10.37 21.60 9.85
N LEU A 122 -9.48 22.04 10.76
CA LEU A 122 -8.26 22.73 10.39
C LEU A 122 -7.34 21.84 9.53
N ALA A 123 -7.14 20.57 9.93
CA ALA A 123 -6.34 19.61 9.19
C ALA A 123 -6.94 19.30 7.81
N VAL A 124 -8.26 19.16 7.72
CA VAL A 124 -8.98 18.97 6.44
C VAL A 124 -8.77 20.18 5.55
N LEU A 125 -9.01 21.40 6.05
CA LEU A 125 -8.84 22.62 5.27
C LEU A 125 -7.40 22.77 4.78
N LEU A 126 -6.42 22.60 5.67
CA LEU A 126 -5.00 22.72 5.35
C LEU A 126 -4.59 21.72 4.27
N THR A 127 -4.92 20.44 4.46
CA THR A 127 -4.51 19.39 3.51
C THR A 127 -5.25 19.50 2.18
N PHE A 128 -6.52 19.89 2.21
CA PHE A 128 -7.30 20.17 1.00
C PHE A 128 -6.66 21.32 0.20
N THR A 129 -6.41 22.46 0.84
CA THR A 129 -5.82 23.63 0.17
C THR A 129 -4.43 23.31 -0.35
N MET A 130 -3.57 22.66 0.45
CA MET A 130 -2.22 22.28 0.02
C MET A 130 -2.24 21.35 -1.19
N ASN A 131 -3.04 20.30 -1.18
CA ASN A 131 -3.10 19.33 -2.29
C ASN A 131 -3.66 19.95 -3.57
N VAL A 132 -4.70 20.78 -3.46
CA VAL A 132 -5.28 21.49 -4.63
C VAL A 132 -4.26 22.47 -5.21
N VAL A 133 -3.62 23.29 -4.36
CA VAL A 133 -2.61 24.25 -4.80
C VAL A 133 -1.43 23.53 -5.43
N ALA A 134 -0.92 22.45 -4.81
CA ALA A 134 0.17 21.65 -5.35
C ALA A 134 -0.18 21.05 -6.72
N GLY A 135 -1.37 20.48 -6.88
CA GLY A 135 -1.82 19.90 -8.14
C GLY A 135 -1.98 20.95 -9.25
N LEU A 136 -2.52 22.13 -8.94
CA LEU A 136 -2.64 23.24 -9.89
C LEU A 136 -1.28 23.84 -10.26
N LEU A 137 -0.35 23.98 -9.30
CA LEU A 137 1.01 24.44 -9.55
C LEU A 137 1.77 23.45 -10.42
N ALA A 138 1.68 22.15 -10.15
CA ALA A 138 2.26 21.11 -10.98
C ALA A 138 1.69 21.20 -12.41
N GLY A 139 0.37 21.30 -12.54
CA GLY A 139 -0.30 21.50 -13.82
C GLY A 139 0.22 22.71 -14.60
N ARG A 140 0.41 23.84 -13.92
CA ARG A 140 0.94 25.07 -14.50
C ARG A 140 2.41 24.95 -14.91
N MET A 141 3.24 24.33 -14.07
CA MET A 141 4.68 24.14 -14.31
C MET A 141 4.93 23.28 -15.56
N TYR A 142 4.15 22.21 -15.73
CA TYR A 142 4.23 21.34 -16.91
C TYR A 142 3.39 21.82 -18.10
N ARG A 143 2.81 23.04 -18.01
CA ARG A 143 1.97 23.67 -19.05
C ARG A 143 0.78 22.79 -19.49
N PHE A 144 0.23 22.01 -18.55
CA PHE A 144 -0.99 21.27 -18.78
C PHE A 144 -2.20 22.21 -18.85
N GLY A 145 -3.20 21.82 -19.65
CA GLY A 145 -4.45 22.59 -19.76
C GLY A 145 -5.25 22.63 -18.45
N ARG A 146 -6.32 23.42 -18.43
CA ARG A 146 -7.21 23.57 -17.26
C ARG A 146 -7.82 22.23 -16.80
N GLY A 147 -8.27 21.40 -17.75
CA GLY A 147 -8.84 20.08 -17.46
C GLY A 147 -7.84 19.12 -16.79
N PRO A 148 -6.69 18.83 -17.42
CA PRO A 148 -5.68 17.95 -16.82
C PRO A 148 -5.14 18.46 -15.47
N SER A 149 -4.96 19.77 -15.33
CA SER A 149 -4.52 20.37 -14.05
C SER A 149 -5.54 20.15 -12.93
N ALA A 150 -6.84 20.27 -13.25
CA ALA A 150 -7.91 19.97 -12.30
C ALA A 150 -7.94 18.48 -11.92
N ASN A 151 -7.75 17.58 -12.90
CA ASN A 151 -7.68 16.13 -12.63
C ASN A 151 -6.50 15.75 -11.72
N ILE A 152 -5.33 16.38 -11.91
CA ILE A 152 -4.18 16.17 -11.02
C ILE A 152 -4.54 16.64 -9.61
N ALA A 153 -5.08 17.86 -9.47
CA ALA A 153 -5.47 18.40 -8.17
C ALA A 153 -6.50 17.53 -7.44
N THR A 154 -7.51 17.00 -8.14
CA THR A 154 -8.52 16.13 -7.52
C THR A 154 -7.99 14.73 -7.20
N THR A 155 -7.07 14.20 -8.00
CA THR A 155 -6.44 12.91 -7.73
C THR A 155 -5.57 12.96 -6.47
N LEU A 156 -4.89 14.08 -6.21
CA LEU A 156 -4.10 14.30 -4.98
C LEU A 156 -4.97 14.39 -3.71
N LEU A 157 -6.25 14.73 -3.84
CA LEU A 157 -7.17 14.79 -2.69
C LEU A 157 -7.62 13.41 -2.21
N ALA A 158 -7.65 12.41 -3.08
CA ALA A 158 -8.07 11.07 -2.73
C ALA A 158 -7.05 10.44 -1.77
N ARG A 159 -7.44 10.27 -0.50
CA ARG A 159 -6.68 9.43 0.43
C ARG A 159 -7.11 7.98 0.24
N GLY A 160 -6.13 7.12 -0.02
CA GLY A 160 -6.37 5.68 -0.12
C GLY A 160 -6.52 5.01 1.25
N GLU A 161 -6.92 3.74 1.22
CA GLU A 161 -6.99 2.82 2.37
C GLU A 161 -5.70 2.80 3.20
N PHE A 162 -4.54 2.98 2.56
CA PHE A 162 -3.24 3.08 3.22
C PHE A 162 -3.14 4.21 4.27
N ALA A 163 -3.82 5.34 4.06
CA ALA A 163 -3.78 6.44 5.03
C ALA A 163 -4.47 6.06 6.35
N LEU A 164 -5.50 5.19 6.29
CA LEU A 164 -6.17 4.68 7.48
C LEU A 164 -5.32 3.62 8.18
N ILE A 165 -4.66 2.73 7.43
CA ILE A 165 -3.74 1.73 8.00
C ILE A 165 -2.63 2.44 8.80
N LEU A 166 -2.02 3.48 8.24
CA LEU A 166 -1.01 4.28 8.96
C LEU A 166 -1.57 4.96 10.20
N ALA A 167 -2.81 5.47 10.15
CA ALA A 167 -3.45 6.07 11.31
C ALA A 167 -3.71 5.07 12.45
N THR A 168 -3.96 3.79 12.14
CA THR A 168 -4.12 2.74 13.16
C THR A 168 -2.81 2.26 13.79
N MET A 169 -1.68 2.53 13.14
CA MET A 169 -0.34 2.13 13.60
C MET A 169 0.36 3.24 14.42
N ALA A 170 -0.21 4.45 14.46
CA ALA A 170 0.29 5.61 15.18
C ALA A 170 -0.34 5.73 16.57
#